data_AF-A0A4C1XEJ0-F1
#
_entry.id   AF-A0A4C1XEJ0-F1
#
_cell.length_a   1.000
_cell.length_b   1.000
_cell.length_c   1.000
_cell.angle_alpha   90.00
_cell.angle_beta   90.00
_cell.angle_gamma   90.00
#
_symmetry.space_group_name_H-M   'P 1'
#
loop_
_entity.id
_entity.type
_entity.pdbx_description
1 polymer ?
#
loop_
_entity_poly.entity_id
_entity_poly.type
_entity_poly.pdbx_seq_one_letter_code
_entity_poly.pdbx_strand_id
1 'polypeptide(L)'
;MSSGSYIVNVPKLKGRENYDDWAFAARNFLVLEGIDIDAIPKDFSETEDKKAKAKLVMTIDPKLYVHIKNETKVASLWKNCKCYLMTVALLENQFVENVNFN
;
A
#
# COMPACT_ATOMS: atom_id res chain seq x y z
N MET A 1 25.36 6.70 -19.82
CA MET A 1 23.91 6.93 -20.00
C MET A 1 23.46 7.73 -18.79
N SER A 2 23.02 8.98 -18.97
CA SER A 2 22.51 9.77 -17.84
C SER A 2 21.19 9.13 -17.42
N SER A 3 21.21 8.38 -16.31
CA SER A 3 19.97 7.90 -15.69
C SER A 3 19.21 9.14 -15.26
N GLY A 4 18.30 9.61 -16.11
CA GLY A 4 17.39 10.69 -15.77
C GLY A 4 16.71 10.30 -14.47
N SER A 5 17.04 11.02 -13.39
CA SER A 5 16.40 10.86 -12.09
C SER A 5 14.97 11.34 -12.26
N TYR A 6 14.09 10.44 -12.70
CA TYR A 6 12.67 10.72 -12.70
C TYR A 6 12.28 10.92 -11.23
N ILE A 7 11.86 12.14 -10.89
CA ILE A 7 11.29 12.40 -9.57
C ILE A 7 9.97 11.64 -9.55
N VAL A 8 9.98 10.41 -9.03
CA VAL A 8 8.75 9.66 -8.79
C VAL A 8 7.99 10.40 -7.70
N ASN A 9 6.90 11.06 -8.09
CA ASN A 9 6.01 11.71 -7.14
C ASN A 9 4.84 10.77 -6.81
N VAL A 10 5.11 9.72 -6.02
CA VAL A 10 4.02 8.93 -5.43
C VAL A 10 3.44 9.72 -4.25
N PRO A 11 2.13 10.03 -4.23
CA PRO A 11 1.53 10.68 -3.07
C PRO A 11 1.70 9.80 -1.82
N LYS A 12 1.68 10.40 -0.64
CA LYS A 12 1.67 9.61 0.60
C LYS A 12 0.28 9.00 0.81
N LEU A 13 0.19 7.71 1.13
CA LEU A 13 -1.06 7.10 1.60
C LEU A 13 -1.48 7.75 2.92
N LYS A 14 -2.60 8.47 2.93
CA LYS A 14 -3.15 9.14 4.11
C LYS A 14 -4.30 8.36 4.74
N GLY A 15 -4.99 7.55 3.93
CA GLY A 15 -6.11 6.75 4.37
C GLY A 15 -7.00 6.39 3.20
N ARG A 16 -8.28 6.20 3.48
CA ARG A 16 -9.29 5.82 2.48
C ARG A 16 -9.48 6.90 1.43
N GLU A 17 -9.40 8.17 1.83
CA GLU A 17 -9.61 9.36 1.00
C GLU A 17 -8.74 9.41 -0.26
N ASN A 18 -7.57 8.80 -0.24
CA ASN A 18 -6.63 8.79 -1.36
C ASN A 18 -6.10 7.41 -1.71
N TYR A 19 -6.78 6.35 -1.27
CA TYR A 19 -6.32 4.99 -1.48
C TYR A 19 -6.21 4.64 -2.96
N ASP A 20 -7.23 4.94 -3.76
CA ASP A 20 -7.27 4.56 -5.17
C ASP A 20 -6.14 5.23 -5.97
N ASP A 21 -5.98 6.55 -5.79
CA ASP A 21 -4.90 7.32 -6.44
C ASP A 21 -3.52 6.85 -5.97
N TRP A 22 -3.35 6.62 -4.67
CA TRP A 22 -2.11 6.10 -4.11
C TRP A 22 -1.80 4.71 -4.65
N ALA A 23 -2.78 3.80 -4.67
CA ALA A 23 -2.61 2.42 -5.12
C ALA A 23 -2.23 2.39 -6.60
N PHE A 24 -2.85 3.25 -7.42
CA PHE A 24 -2.48 3.40 -8.82
C PHE A 24 -1.03 3.89 -8.99
N ALA A 25 -0.62 4.93 -8.26
CA ALA A 25 0.74 5.46 -8.35
C ALA A 25 1.79 4.50 -7.79
N ALA A 26 1.52 3.85 -6.65
CA ALA A 26 2.42 2.92 -5.99
C ALA A 26 2.65 1.65 -6.83
N ARG A 27 1.61 1.13 -7.51
CA ARG A 27 1.76 0.03 -8.47
C ARG A 27 2.74 0.38 -9.58
N ASN A 28 2.52 1.51 -10.25
CA ASN A 28 3.36 1.94 -11.36
C ASN A 28 4.80 2.23 -10.91
N PHE A 29 4.97 2.77 -9.71
CA PHE A 29 6.30 2.94 -9.12
C PHE A 29 7.03 1.61 -8.91
N LEU A 30 6.36 0.58 -8.40
CA LEU A 30 6.98 -0.74 -8.25
C LEU A 30 7.27 -1.39 -9.61
N VAL A 31 6.43 -1.18 -10.62
CA VAL A 31 6.68 -1.65 -12.00
C VAL A 31 7.94 -1.00 -12.59
N LEU A 32 8.19 0.30 -12.36
CA LEU A 32 9.44 0.97 -12.75
C LEU A 32 10.68 0.32 -12.11
N GLU A 33 10.50 -0.38 -10.99
CA GLU A 33 11.53 -1.10 -10.26
C GLU A 33 11.64 -2.57 -10.63
N GLY A 34 10.85 -3.03 -11.60
CA GLY A 34 10.77 -4.41 -12.05
C GLY A 34 9.89 -5.31 -11.19
N ILE A 35 9.00 -4.74 -10.37
CA ILE A 35 8.21 -5.47 -9.37
C ILE A 35 6.73 -5.28 -9.65
N ASP A 36 6.04 -6.37 -10.02
CA ASP A 36 4.58 -6.40 -10.09
C ASP A 36 4.02 -6.89 -8.75
N ILE A 37 3.39 -5.98 -8.00
CA ILE A 37 2.82 -6.27 -6.68
C ILE A 37 1.59 -7.18 -6.75
N ASP A 38 0.88 -7.18 -7.87
CA ASP A 38 -0.32 -8.01 -8.07
C ASP A 38 0.06 -9.41 -8.63
N ALA A 39 1.30 -9.58 -9.14
CA ALA A 39 1.81 -10.83 -9.70
C ALA A 39 3.18 -11.26 -9.12
N ILE A 40 3.34 -11.18 -7.79
CA ILE A 40 4.59 -11.60 -7.12
C ILE A 40 4.83 -13.11 -7.35
N PRO A 41 5.97 -13.51 -7.93
CA PRO A 41 6.29 -14.91 -8.18
C PRO A 41 6.49 -15.70 -6.87
N LYS A 42 6.29 -17.01 -6.92
CA LYS A 42 6.49 -17.88 -5.73
C LYS A 42 7.94 -17.87 -5.24
N ASP A 43 8.89 -17.76 -6.17
CA ASP A 43 10.33 -17.74 -5.91
C ASP A 43 10.88 -16.31 -5.77
N PHE A 44 10.03 -15.35 -5.38
CA PHE A 44 10.42 -13.95 -5.21
C PHE A 44 11.56 -13.81 -4.19
N SER A 45 12.68 -13.23 -4.63
CA SER A 45 13.90 -13.22 -3.83
C SER A 45 13.72 -12.38 -2.57
N GLU A 46 14.40 -12.78 -1.48
CA GLU A 46 14.34 -12.03 -0.22
C GLU A 46 14.86 -10.60 -0.38
N THR A 47 15.83 -10.39 -1.26
CA THR A 47 16.38 -9.07 -1.59
C THR A 47 15.35 -8.18 -2.29
N GLU A 48 14.65 -8.72 -3.30
CA GLU A 48 13.59 -7.98 -4.00
C GLU A 48 12.41 -7.69 -3.08
N ASP A 49 12.04 -8.63 -2.22
CA ASP A 49 10.98 -8.46 -1.22
C ASP A 49 11.30 -7.35 -0.21
N LYS A 50 12.53 -7.35 0.34
CA LYS A 50 13.00 -6.27 1.23
C LYS A 50 13.04 -4.92 0.50
N LYS A 51 13.51 -4.89 -0.75
CA LYS A 51 13.57 -3.67 -1.57
C LYS A 51 12.16 -3.13 -1.85
N ALA A 52 11.25 -3.98 -2.30
CA ALA A 52 9.86 -3.63 -2.60
C ALA A 52 9.13 -3.12 -1.35
N LYS A 53 9.29 -3.81 -0.22
CA LYS A 53 8.74 -3.40 1.07
C LYS A 53 9.23 -2.01 1.47
N ALA A 54 10.55 -1.78 1.45
CA ALA A 54 11.12 -0.49 1.81
C ALA A 54 10.56 0.63 0.92
N LYS A 55 10.50 0.39 -0.39
CA LYS A 55 9.93 1.32 -1.37
C LYS A 55 8.46 1.61 -1.10
N LEU A 56 7.66 0.58 -0.84
CA LEU A 56 6.25 0.74 -0.53
C LEU A 56 6.05 1.57 0.76
N VAL A 57 6.80 1.27 1.83
CA VAL A 57 6.77 2.05 3.09
C VAL A 57 7.10 3.53 2.84
N MET A 58 8.06 3.83 1.94
CA MET A 58 8.39 5.21 1.57
C MET A 58 7.24 5.97 0.90
N THR A 59 6.17 5.29 0.47
CA THR A 59 4.97 5.93 -0.09
C THR A 59 3.83 6.05 0.94
N ILE A 60 4.05 5.64 2.19
CA ILE A 60 3.01 5.62 3.24
C ILE A 60 3.24 6.79 4.21
N ASP A 61 2.16 7.40 4.70
CA ASP A 61 2.23 8.42 5.74
C ASP A 61 2.64 7.78 7.10
N PRO A 62 3.60 8.36 7.84
CA PRO A 62 4.06 7.82 9.12
C PRO A 62 2.94 7.55 10.14
N LYS A 63 1.83 8.29 10.09
CA LYS A 63 0.67 8.06 10.97
C LYS A 63 0.10 6.64 10.84
N LEU A 64 0.27 6.00 9.68
CA LEU A 64 -0.24 4.66 9.41
C LEU A 64 0.74 3.54 9.81
N TYR A 65 1.97 3.86 10.20
CA TYR A 65 3.01 2.85 10.49
C TYR A 65 2.62 1.90 11.61
N VAL A 66 1.82 2.33 12.58
CA VAL A 66 1.33 1.47 13.67
C VAL A 66 0.57 0.25 13.16
N HIS A 67 -0.10 0.36 12.00
CA HIS A 67 -0.89 -0.71 11.40
C HIS A 67 -0.07 -1.67 10.52
N ILE A 68 1.13 -1.26 10.10
CA ILE A 68 1.92 -1.98 9.09
C ILE A 68 3.34 -2.38 9.51
N LYS A 69 3.84 -1.86 10.66
CA LYS A 69 5.22 -2.04 11.10
C LYS A 69 5.65 -3.50 11.32
N ASN A 70 4.69 -4.40 11.56
CA ASN A 70 4.95 -5.81 11.82
C ASN A 70 4.97 -6.67 10.54
N GLU A 71 4.62 -6.09 9.39
CA GLU A 71 4.58 -6.83 8.12
C GLU A 71 5.99 -7.16 7.66
N THR A 72 6.27 -8.44 7.38
CA THR A 72 7.60 -8.91 6.96
C THR A 72 7.73 -9.01 5.45
N LYS A 73 6.63 -9.28 4.74
CA LYS A 73 6.55 -9.47 3.29
C LYS A 73 5.86 -8.31 2.60
N VAL A 74 6.32 -7.92 1.41
CA VAL A 74 5.69 -6.83 0.66
C VAL A 74 4.25 -7.16 0.26
N ALA A 75 3.98 -8.43 -0.06
CA ALA A 75 2.63 -8.91 -0.38
C ALA A 75 1.66 -8.73 0.80
N SER A 76 2.11 -9.05 2.01
CA SER A 76 1.30 -8.89 3.22
C SER A 76 1.10 -7.42 3.57
N LEU A 77 2.13 -6.59 3.41
CA LEU A 77 2.03 -5.13 3.54
C LEU A 77 0.98 -4.55 2.59
N TRP A 78 1.03 -4.90 1.31
CA TRP A 78 0.07 -4.44 0.30
C TRP A 78 -1.37 -4.86 0.65
N LYS A 79 -1.56 -6.13 1.02
CA LYS A 79 -2.85 -6.66 1.47
C LYS A 79 -3.36 -5.94 2.71
N ASN A 80 -2.50 -5.67 3.68
CA ASN A 80 -2.88 -4.98 4.91
C ASN A 80 -3.27 -3.51 4.63
N CYS A 81 -2.55 -2.79 3.76
CA CYS A 81 -2.97 -1.47 3.30
C CYS A 81 -4.37 -1.49 2.66
N LYS A 82 -4.67 -2.49 1.82
CA LYS A 82 -6.01 -2.68 1.24
C LYS A 82 -7.05 -3.01 2.31
N CYS A 83 -6.75 -3.95 3.19
CA CYS A 83 -7.68 -4.47 4.19
C CYS A 83 -8.02 -3.43 5.26
N TYR A 84 -7.01 -2.76 5.83
CA TYR A 84 -7.19 -1.69 6.82
C TYR A 84 -8.16 -0.60 6.33
N LEU A 85 -8.12 -0.28 5.04
CA LEU A 85 -8.94 0.76 4.44
C LEU A 85 -10.33 0.26 4.02
N MET A 86 -10.51 -1.05 3.85
CA MET A 86 -11.80 -1.69 3.60
C MET A 86 -12.54 -2.08 4.89
N THR A 87 -11.85 -2.46 5.97
CA THR A 87 -12.48 -2.83 7.26
C THR A 87 -13.05 -1.63 7.99
N VAL A 88 -12.43 -0.45 7.92
CA VAL A 88 -13.04 0.80 8.41
C VAL A 88 -14.35 1.08 7.69
N ALA A 89 -14.43 0.86 6.37
CA ALA A 89 -15.65 1.07 5.59
C ALA A 89 -16.79 0.12 5.97
N LEU A 90 -16.48 -1.14 6.32
CA LEU A 90 -17.49 -2.12 6.76
C LEU A 90 -18.02 -1.78 8.16
N LEU A 91 -17.14 -1.37 9.08
CA LEU A 91 -17.55 -0.97 10.43
C LEU A 91 -18.37 0.33 10.44
N GLU A 92 -18.01 1.31 9.60
CA GLU A 92 -18.79 2.56 9.43
C GLU A 92 -20.19 2.27 8.87
N ASN A 93 -20.32 1.40 7.86
CA ASN A 93 -21.62 1.03 7.30
C ASN A 93 -22.49 0.28 8.31
N GLN A 94 -21.92 -0.64 9.10
CA GLN A 94 -22.68 -1.32 10.16
C GLN A 94 -23.08 -0.38 11.31
N PHE A 95 -22.27 0.64 11.62
CA PHE A 95 -22.62 1.64 12.63
C PHE A 95 -23.77 2.55 12.15
N VAL A 96 -23.74 2.99 10.88
CA VAL A 96 -24.80 3.83 10.30
C VAL A 96 -26.11 3.06 10.14
N GLU A 97 -26.07 1.77 9.79
CA GLU A 97 -27.28 0.94 9.79
C GLU A 97 -27.85 0.79 11.21
N ASN A 98 -27.04 0.48 12.21
CA ASN A 98 -27.52 0.30 13.59
C ASN A 98 -28.04 1.58 14.26
N VAL A 99 -27.62 2.77 13.81
CA VAL A 99 -28.13 4.06 14.31
C VAL A 99 -29.45 4.47 13.65
N ASN A 100 -29.70 4.08 12.39
CA ASN A 100 -30.94 4.42 11.67
C ASN A 100 -32.12 3.47 11.98
N PHE A 101 -31.90 2.44 12.80
CA PHE A 101 -32.93 1.48 13.26
C PHE A 101 -33.35 1.66 14.73
N ASN A 102 -33.00 2.77 15.39
CA ASN A 102 -33.45 3.11 16.75
C ASN A 102 -34.34 4.35 16.77
#